data_AF-A0A7T1AMC0-F1
#
_entry.id   AF-A0A7T1AMC0-F1
#
_cell.length_a   1.000
_cell.length_b   1.000
_cell.length_c   1.000
_cell.angle_alpha   90.00
_cell.angle_beta   90.00
_cell.angle_gamma   90.00
#
_symmetry.space_group_name_H-M   'P 1'
#
loop_
_entity.id
_entity.type
_entity.pdbx_description
1 polymer ?
#
loop_
_entity_poly.entity_id
_entity_poly.type
_entity_poly.pdbx_seq_one_letter_code
_entity_poly.pdbx_strand_id
1 'polypeptide(L)'
;MSFKLYHFIKILILIIFVVSLVGFTFLMNSCTPEVCTTWARFCAATLIGAPSPNEINECPSEVLICPGETAVLYWNVSSDVTSIKITSEFGTSYGPFTALSGSQNVSPLATTDYTLTVEGNCNFEKKVTVHVVAGGETQTLIAKGSPETGVWVVDVSPVTTSTSIIVNLIKTLPCTDGSFWNKWSLKKTDLDSTVTFLDVTDIETSANDIPLVGSWEFTPKDATYQKETACFSVTIKCTEVYPTPTPSPLPPYSPPPPTHQ
;
A
#
# COMPACT_ATOMS: atom_id res chain seq x y z
N MET A 1 -15.78 -62.27 55.31
CA MET A 1 -15.32 -61.96 53.94
C MET A 1 -13.87 -62.41 53.83
N SER A 2 -13.60 -63.46 53.04
CA SER A 2 -12.31 -64.17 53.01
C SER A 2 -11.18 -63.25 52.54
N PHE A 3 -10.03 -63.29 53.25
CA PHE A 3 -8.82 -62.52 52.95
C PHE A 3 -8.36 -62.68 51.48
N LYS A 4 -8.67 -63.82 50.86
CA LYS A 4 -8.38 -64.08 49.43
C LYS A 4 -9.24 -63.26 48.46
N LEU A 5 -10.51 -62.98 48.80
CA LEU A 5 -11.42 -62.22 47.94
C LEU A 5 -11.05 -60.72 47.92
N TYR A 6 -10.64 -60.18 49.07
CA TYR A 6 -10.18 -58.79 49.19
C TYR A 6 -8.90 -58.54 48.39
N HIS A 7 -7.97 -59.50 48.41
CA HIS A 7 -6.71 -59.38 47.67
C HIS A 7 -6.91 -59.46 46.14
N PHE A 8 -7.87 -60.27 45.70
CA PHE A 8 -8.21 -60.41 44.28
C PHE A 8 -8.90 -59.14 43.73
N ILE A 9 -9.82 -58.56 44.51
CA ILE A 9 -10.49 -57.29 44.16
C ILE A 9 -9.48 -56.13 44.10
N LYS A 10 -8.52 -56.06 45.04
CA LYS A 10 -7.45 -55.06 45.00
C LYS A 10 -6.60 -55.13 43.74
N ILE A 11 -6.20 -56.34 43.33
CA ILE A 11 -5.39 -56.54 42.12
C ILE A 11 -6.18 -56.16 40.86
N LEU A 12 -7.47 -56.55 40.79
CA LEU A 12 -8.33 -56.22 39.67
C LEU A 12 -8.55 -54.71 39.52
N ILE A 13 -8.79 -54.00 40.62
CA ILE A 13 -8.92 -52.52 40.62
C ILE A 13 -7.62 -51.87 40.15
N LEU A 14 -6.47 -52.39 40.59
CA LEU A 14 -5.15 -51.83 40.23
C LEU A 14 -4.85 -52.03 38.74
N ILE A 15 -5.22 -53.18 38.16
CA ILE A 15 -5.10 -53.43 36.72
C ILE A 15 -6.02 -52.50 35.92
N ILE A 16 -7.28 -52.33 36.34
CA ILE A 16 -8.22 -51.42 35.69
C ILE A 16 -7.70 -49.97 35.75
N PHE A 17 -7.13 -49.57 36.89
CA PHE A 17 -6.55 -48.23 37.04
C PHE A 17 -5.34 -48.03 36.14
N VAL A 18 -4.45 -49.02 36.03
CA VAL A 18 -3.27 -48.96 35.14
C VAL A 18 -3.69 -48.95 33.67
N VAL A 19 -4.63 -49.80 33.25
CA VAL A 19 -5.14 -49.84 31.87
C VAL A 19 -5.88 -48.55 31.52
N SER A 20 -6.64 -47.98 32.45
CA SER A 20 -7.31 -46.68 32.28
C SER A 20 -6.30 -45.54 32.18
N LEU A 21 -5.26 -45.54 33.03
CA LEU A 21 -4.21 -44.51 33.01
C LEU A 21 -3.39 -44.56 31.71
N VAL A 22 -3.06 -45.75 31.21
CA VAL A 22 -2.36 -45.95 29.93
C VAL A 22 -3.28 -45.66 28.74
N GLY A 23 -4.56 -46.01 28.82
CA GLY A 23 -5.56 -45.64 27.80
C GLY A 23 -5.80 -44.13 27.72
N PHE A 24 -5.75 -43.44 28.86
CA PHE A 24 -5.92 -41.99 28.95
C PHE A 24 -4.68 -41.22 28.44
N THR A 25 -3.47 -41.76 28.60
CA THR A 25 -2.26 -41.16 28.01
C THR A 25 -2.20 -41.34 26.49
N PHE A 26 -2.78 -42.40 25.94
CA PHE A 26 -2.88 -42.59 24.47
C PHE A 26 -3.92 -41.69 23.80
N LEU A 27 -4.97 -41.26 24.51
CA LEU A 27 -6.01 -40.37 23.97
C LEU A 27 -5.60 -38.88 23.94
N MET A 28 -4.51 -38.49 24.61
CA MET A 28 -4.06 -37.10 24.67
C MET A 28 -3.00 -36.73 23.61
N ASN A 29 -2.67 -37.63 22.67
CA ASN A 29 -1.56 -37.43 21.73
C ASN A 29 -1.98 -37.08 20.29
N SER A 30 -3.14 -36.45 20.08
CA SER A 30 -3.64 -36.20 18.71
C SER A 30 -4.34 -34.87 18.49
N CYS A 31 -3.91 -33.80 19.16
CA CYS A 31 -4.27 -32.42 18.79
C CYS A 31 -3.26 -31.44 19.40
N THR A 32 -2.01 -31.42 18.95
CA THR A 32 -1.25 -30.17 19.04
C THR A 32 -1.79 -29.27 17.93
N PRO A 33 -2.39 -28.10 18.23
CA PRO A 33 -2.77 -27.17 17.17
C PRO A 33 -1.52 -26.85 16.36
N GLU A 34 -1.55 -27.14 15.08
CA GLU A 34 -0.47 -26.80 14.16
C GLU A 34 -0.31 -25.28 14.21
N VAL A 35 0.81 -24.83 14.77
CA VAL A 35 1.06 -23.39 14.94
C VAL A 35 1.37 -22.83 13.56
N CYS A 36 0.52 -21.94 13.08
CA CYS A 36 0.77 -21.19 11.86
C CYS A 36 2.01 -20.31 12.05
N THR A 37 3.15 -20.78 11.56
CA THR A 37 4.37 -19.99 11.42
C THR A 37 4.40 -19.22 10.10
N THR A 38 3.35 -19.39 9.28
CA THR A 38 3.24 -18.74 7.97
C THR A 38 3.02 -17.25 8.11
N TRP A 39 3.79 -16.47 7.36
CA TRP A 39 3.62 -15.03 7.25
C TRP A 39 3.49 -14.64 5.79
N ALA A 40 2.80 -13.54 5.53
CA ALA A 40 2.75 -12.93 4.21
C ALA A 40 2.87 -11.43 4.26
N ARG A 41 3.56 -10.94 3.24
CA ARG A 41 3.58 -9.54 2.84
C ARG A 41 2.80 -9.41 1.54
N PHE A 42 1.95 -8.40 1.50
CA PHE A 42 1.25 -7.97 0.30
C PHE A 42 1.37 -6.46 0.26
N CYS A 43 1.88 -5.95 -0.84
CA CYS A 43 2.34 -4.58 -0.96
C CYS A 43 1.90 -4.03 -2.33
N ALA A 44 1.84 -2.71 -2.46
CA ALA A 44 1.53 -2.05 -3.73
C ALA A 44 2.52 -0.92 -3.99
N ALA A 45 3.09 -0.86 -5.19
CA ALA A 45 4.01 0.20 -5.59
C ALA A 45 3.65 0.76 -6.97
N THR A 46 4.20 1.92 -7.31
CA THR A 46 4.18 2.40 -8.70
C THR A 46 5.02 1.50 -9.60
N LEU A 47 4.78 1.56 -10.90
CA LEU A 47 5.56 0.79 -11.87
C LEU A 47 7.07 1.06 -11.80
N ILE A 48 7.49 2.31 -11.57
CA ILE A 48 8.90 2.70 -11.54
C ILE A 48 9.60 2.36 -10.23
N GLY A 49 8.85 2.25 -9.13
CA GLY A 49 9.40 2.00 -7.80
C GLY A 49 9.18 0.58 -7.29
N ALA A 50 8.50 -0.28 -8.06
CA ALA A 50 8.26 -1.66 -7.67
C ALA A 50 9.58 -2.44 -7.49
N PRO A 51 9.81 -3.09 -6.34
CA PRO A 51 11.01 -3.88 -6.13
C PRO A 51 10.95 -5.19 -6.92
N SER A 52 12.11 -5.84 -7.05
CA SER A 52 12.15 -7.24 -7.47
C SER A 52 11.37 -8.11 -6.46
N PRO A 53 10.54 -9.08 -6.89
CA PRO A 53 9.76 -9.93 -5.98
C PRO A 53 10.58 -10.67 -4.91
N ASN A 54 11.88 -10.85 -5.13
CA ASN A 54 12.78 -11.55 -4.20
C ASN A 54 13.43 -10.62 -3.16
N GLU A 55 13.21 -9.30 -3.26
CA GLU A 55 13.84 -8.28 -2.42
C GLU A 55 12.81 -7.26 -1.89
N ILE A 56 11.88 -7.71 -1.04
CA ILE A 56 10.90 -6.83 -0.39
C ILE A 56 11.55 -6.13 0.81
N ASN A 57 12.21 -4.99 0.55
CA ASN A 57 12.71 -4.07 1.59
C ASN A 57 11.60 -3.13 2.08
N GLU A 58 10.80 -2.60 1.17
CA GLU A 58 9.65 -1.73 1.45
C GLU A 58 8.35 -2.47 1.13
N CYS A 59 7.34 -2.34 1.99
CA CYS A 59 6.03 -2.96 1.79
C CYS A 59 4.90 -1.99 2.12
N PRO A 60 4.71 -0.95 1.30
CA PRO A 60 3.62 -0.02 1.47
C PRO A 60 2.28 -0.72 1.19
N SER A 61 1.30 -0.43 2.05
CA SER A 61 -0.07 -0.92 1.92
C SER A 61 -0.94 -0.03 1.04
N GLU A 62 -0.44 1.13 0.62
CA GLU A 62 -1.14 2.07 -0.23
C GLU A 62 -0.19 2.68 -1.27
N VAL A 63 -0.69 2.90 -2.48
CA VAL A 63 0.00 3.62 -3.55
C VAL A 63 -0.95 4.63 -4.19
N LEU A 64 -0.48 5.83 -4.49
CA LEU A 64 -1.19 6.87 -5.21
C LEU A 64 -0.79 6.87 -6.69
N ILE A 65 -1.78 6.72 -7.58
CA ILE A 65 -1.59 6.74 -9.03
C ILE A 65 -2.64 7.62 -9.71
N CYS A 66 -2.40 7.96 -10.97
CA CYS A 66 -3.42 8.56 -11.83
C CYS A 66 -4.34 7.49 -12.45
N PRO A 67 -5.55 7.87 -12.90
CA PRO A 67 -6.50 6.93 -13.49
C PRO A 67 -5.90 6.15 -14.66
N GLY A 68 -5.96 4.83 -14.59
CA GLY A 68 -5.45 3.93 -15.63
C GLY A 68 -3.94 3.77 -15.68
N GLU A 69 -3.18 4.44 -14.80
CA GLU A 69 -1.76 4.14 -14.64
C GLU A 69 -1.54 2.74 -14.07
N THR A 70 -0.34 2.20 -14.27
CA THR A 70 0.00 0.88 -13.75
C THR A 70 0.56 0.97 -12.33
N ALA A 71 -0.10 0.28 -11.41
CA ALA A 71 0.46 -0.10 -10.12
C ALA A 71 0.90 -1.57 -10.16
N VAL A 72 1.89 -1.92 -9.34
CA VAL A 72 2.42 -3.26 -9.18
C VAL A 72 2.03 -3.76 -7.79
N LEU A 73 1.18 -4.78 -7.75
CA LEU A 73 0.91 -5.55 -6.54
C LEU A 73 1.98 -6.62 -6.42
N TYR A 74 2.59 -6.78 -5.25
CA TYR A 74 3.62 -7.78 -5.06
C TYR A 74 3.55 -8.43 -3.69
N TRP A 75 3.99 -9.69 -3.62
CA TRP A 75 3.86 -10.50 -2.43
C TRP A 75 5.10 -11.35 -2.16
N ASN A 76 5.27 -11.69 -0.90
CA ASN A 76 6.19 -12.71 -0.43
C ASN A 76 5.56 -13.43 0.76
N VAL A 77 5.50 -14.75 0.68
CA VAL A 77 4.87 -15.64 1.64
C VAL A 77 5.89 -16.70 2.06
N SER A 78 5.88 -17.10 3.33
CA SER A 78 6.94 -17.94 3.88
C SER A 78 7.01 -19.37 3.33
N SER A 79 5.93 -20.14 3.45
CA SER A 79 5.86 -21.58 3.16
C SER A 79 4.42 -22.09 3.23
N ASP A 80 4.20 -23.35 2.84
CA ASP A 80 2.95 -24.12 3.06
C ASP A 80 1.72 -23.54 2.37
N VAL A 81 1.94 -22.91 1.22
CA VAL A 81 0.90 -22.33 0.36
C VAL A 81 0.51 -23.33 -0.71
N THR A 82 -0.79 -23.58 -0.85
CA THR A 82 -1.37 -24.35 -1.96
C THR A 82 -1.87 -23.44 -3.08
N SER A 83 -2.39 -22.27 -2.72
CA SER A 83 -2.97 -21.32 -3.67
C SER A 83 -2.89 -19.89 -3.14
N ILE A 84 -2.55 -18.96 -4.02
CA ILE A 84 -2.61 -17.53 -3.79
C ILE A 84 -3.57 -16.93 -4.81
N LYS A 85 -4.52 -16.12 -4.35
CA LYS A 85 -5.46 -15.42 -5.21
C LYS A 85 -5.45 -13.95 -4.84
N ILE A 86 -5.47 -13.08 -5.84
CA ILE A 86 -5.71 -11.66 -5.62
C ILE A 86 -7.11 -11.36 -6.15
N THR A 87 -7.88 -10.61 -5.37
CA THR A 87 -9.22 -10.14 -5.75
C THR A 87 -9.32 -8.65 -5.53
N SER A 88 -9.91 -7.92 -6.47
CA SER A 88 -10.33 -6.54 -6.24
C SER A 88 -11.70 -6.52 -5.57
N GLU A 89 -12.03 -5.43 -4.87
CA GLU A 89 -13.36 -5.22 -4.32
C GLU A 89 -14.48 -5.20 -5.38
N PHE A 90 -14.13 -4.95 -6.65
CA PHE A 90 -15.03 -4.99 -7.81
C PHE A 90 -15.12 -6.38 -8.47
N GLY A 91 -14.53 -7.42 -7.86
CA GLY A 91 -14.66 -8.81 -8.30
C GLY A 91 -13.69 -9.26 -9.40
N THR A 92 -12.76 -8.40 -9.83
CA THR A 92 -11.66 -8.84 -10.71
C THR A 92 -10.75 -9.75 -9.92
N SER A 93 -10.27 -10.84 -10.53
CA SER A 93 -9.40 -11.80 -9.84
C SER A 93 -8.21 -12.21 -10.66
N TYR A 94 -7.07 -12.38 -9.99
CA TYR A 94 -5.81 -12.86 -10.52
C TYR A 94 -5.38 -14.12 -9.78
N GLY A 95 -4.76 -15.06 -10.50
CA GLY A 95 -4.35 -16.36 -9.99
C GLY A 95 -5.29 -17.51 -10.44
N PRO A 96 -5.22 -18.69 -9.79
CA PRO A 96 -4.40 -18.97 -8.62
C PRO A 96 -2.90 -18.98 -8.96
N PHE A 97 -2.08 -18.53 -8.02
CA PHE A 97 -0.62 -18.62 -8.07
C PHE A 97 -0.14 -19.66 -7.05
N THR A 98 0.99 -20.30 -7.35
CA THR A 98 1.67 -21.24 -6.43
C THR A 98 3.06 -20.74 -6.03
N ALA A 99 3.55 -19.67 -6.65
CA ALA A 99 4.83 -19.07 -6.32
C ALA A 99 4.71 -18.27 -5.01
N LEU A 100 5.61 -18.56 -4.06
CA LEU A 100 5.68 -17.92 -2.75
C LEU A 100 5.99 -16.42 -2.82
N SER A 101 6.73 -16.00 -3.85
CA SER A 101 6.93 -14.60 -4.20
C SER A 101 6.46 -14.32 -5.63
N GLY A 102 5.96 -13.12 -5.87
CA GLY A 102 5.48 -12.73 -7.19
C GLY A 102 5.00 -11.29 -7.26
N SER A 103 4.56 -10.90 -8.46
CA SER A 103 3.99 -9.59 -8.72
C SER A 103 2.88 -9.68 -9.76
N GLN A 104 1.98 -8.70 -9.73
CA GLN A 104 0.85 -8.56 -10.64
C GLN A 104 0.62 -7.07 -10.92
N ASN A 105 0.66 -6.70 -12.20
CA ASN A 105 0.33 -5.34 -12.63
C ASN A 105 -1.19 -5.15 -12.68
N VAL A 106 -1.64 -3.98 -12.25
CA VAL A 106 -3.04 -3.56 -12.26
C VAL A 106 -3.15 -2.11 -12.71
N SER A 107 -4.26 -1.76 -13.36
CA SER A 107 -4.49 -0.41 -13.89
C SER A 107 -5.92 0.07 -13.62
N PRO A 108 -6.27 0.30 -12.34
CA PRO A 108 -7.62 0.70 -11.97
C PRO A 108 -7.94 2.15 -12.44
N LEU A 109 -9.21 2.40 -12.72
CA LEU A 109 -9.73 3.73 -13.07
C LEU A 109 -10.32 4.49 -11.87
N ALA A 110 -10.51 3.80 -10.75
CA ALA A 110 -11.01 4.34 -9.49
C ALA A 110 -10.25 3.69 -8.34
N THR A 111 -10.21 4.35 -7.17
CA THR A 111 -9.57 3.78 -5.98
C THR A 111 -10.11 2.37 -5.76
N THR A 112 -9.18 1.43 -5.68
CA THR A 112 -9.49 0.00 -5.64
C THR A 112 -8.68 -0.67 -4.55
N ASP A 113 -9.39 -1.35 -3.67
CA ASP A 113 -8.84 -2.27 -2.71
C ASP A 113 -8.60 -3.65 -3.32
N TYR A 114 -7.40 -4.19 -3.08
CA TYR A 114 -7.01 -5.53 -3.47
C TYR A 114 -6.77 -6.39 -2.23
N THR A 115 -7.32 -7.60 -2.24
CA THR A 115 -7.15 -8.61 -1.21
C THR A 115 -6.36 -9.80 -1.76
N LEU A 116 -5.22 -10.08 -1.15
CA LEU A 116 -4.46 -11.32 -1.31
C LEU A 116 -5.04 -12.36 -0.36
N THR A 117 -5.64 -13.41 -0.90
CA THR A 117 -6.06 -14.60 -0.17
C THR A 117 -5.02 -15.69 -0.39
N VAL A 118 -4.48 -16.22 0.70
CA VAL A 118 -3.56 -17.35 0.67
C VAL A 118 -4.26 -18.54 1.30
N GLU A 119 -4.26 -19.66 0.58
CA GLU A 119 -4.74 -20.95 1.03
C GLU A 119 -3.56 -21.91 1.17
N GLY A 120 -3.63 -22.79 2.17
CA GLY A 120 -2.56 -23.71 2.48
C GLY A 120 -2.83 -24.51 3.74
N ASN A 121 -1.78 -24.85 4.48
CA ASN A 121 -1.94 -25.34 5.86
C ASN A 121 -2.56 -24.25 6.75
N CYS A 122 -2.31 -22.99 6.41
CA CYS A 122 -2.90 -21.82 7.07
C CYS A 122 -3.50 -20.89 6.02
N ASN A 123 -4.73 -20.47 6.26
CA ASN A 123 -5.43 -19.52 5.41
C ASN A 123 -5.36 -18.13 6.03
N PHE A 124 -5.01 -17.12 5.25
CA PHE A 124 -5.03 -15.74 5.71
C PHE A 124 -5.24 -14.77 4.53
N GLU A 125 -5.57 -13.54 4.89
CA GLU A 125 -5.79 -12.46 3.94
C GLU A 125 -4.94 -11.23 4.27
N LYS A 126 -4.50 -10.53 3.23
CA LYS A 126 -3.83 -9.23 3.32
C LYS A 126 -4.45 -8.28 2.31
N LYS A 127 -4.49 -6.99 2.67
CA LYS A 127 -5.15 -5.96 1.86
C LYS A 127 -4.18 -4.83 1.55
N VAL A 128 -4.25 -4.31 0.33
CA VAL A 128 -3.59 -3.08 -0.10
C VAL A 128 -4.55 -2.24 -0.90
N THR A 129 -4.32 -0.93 -0.92
CA THR A 129 -5.17 0.05 -1.61
C THR A 129 -4.38 0.69 -2.74
N VAL A 130 -4.93 0.66 -3.95
CA VAL A 130 -4.45 1.50 -5.05
C VAL A 130 -5.36 2.71 -5.11
N HIS A 131 -4.88 3.83 -4.60
CA HIS A 131 -5.58 5.11 -4.59
C HIS A 131 -5.45 5.78 -5.96
N VAL A 132 -6.58 6.02 -6.61
CA VAL A 132 -6.62 6.71 -7.90
C VAL A 132 -7.03 8.16 -7.68
N VAL A 133 -6.14 9.09 -8.02
CA VAL A 133 -6.36 10.53 -7.85
C VAL A 133 -7.33 11.04 -8.93
N ALA A 134 -8.54 11.41 -8.52
CA ALA A 134 -9.57 11.99 -9.39
C ALA A 134 -9.34 13.49 -9.66
N GLY A 135 -8.47 14.13 -8.87
CA GLY A 135 -8.08 15.54 -8.99
C GLY A 135 -8.84 16.48 -8.06
N GLY A 136 -8.15 17.53 -7.60
CA GLY A 136 -8.69 18.45 -6.59
C GLY A 136 -8.69 17.88 -5.16
N GLU A 137 -8.11 16.70 -4.98
CA GLU A 137 -7.96 16.06 -3.68
C GLU A 137 -6.89 16.75 -2.84
N THR A 138 -7.07 16.75 -1.53
CA THR A 138 -6.09 17.32 -0.61
C THR A 138 -5.27 16.22 0.05
N GLN A 139 -3.94 16.36 0.03
CA GLN A 139 -3.02 15.55 0.81
C GLN A 139 -2.36 16.39 1.90
N THR A 140 -2.04 15.76 3.02
CA THR A 140 -1.30 16.42 4.11
C THR A 140 0.16 16.00 4.04
N LEU A 141 1.06 16.95 3.86
CA LEU A 141 2.49 16.76 4.00
C LEU A 141 2.89 17.09 5.44
N ILE A 142 3.53 16.14 6.11
CA ILE A 142 4.04 16.29 7.47
C ILE A 142 5.56 16.35 7.39
N ALA A 143 6.11 17.56 7.46
CA ALA A 143 7.54 17.78 7.45
C ALA A 143 8.12 17.65 8.86
N LYS A 144 9.24 16.94 8.97
CA LYS A 144 9.98 16.76 10.21
C LYS A 144 11.28 17.55 10.15
N GLY A 145 11.61 18.23 11.24
CA GLY A 145 12.76 19.12 11.28
C GLY A 145 13.17 19.44 12.71
N SER A 146 14.18 20.29 12.82
CA SER A 146 14.68 20.77 14.11
C SER A 146 14.76 22.30 14.11
N PRO A 147 14.39 22.97 15.22
CA PRO A 147 14.66 24.39 15.41
C PRO A 147 16.15 24.75 15.30
N GLU A 148 17.05 23.81 15.59
CA GLU A 148 18.50 24.01 15.51
C GLU A 148 18.99 24.09 14.06
N THR A 149 18.42 23.27 13.17
CA THR A 149 18.74 23.29 11.74
C THR A 149 17.97 24.37 11.01
N GLY A 150 16.79 24.76 11.51
CA GLY A 150 15.90 25.71 10.86
C GLY A 150 15.26 25.16 9.59
N VAL A 151 15.27 23.83 9.40
CA VAL A 151 14.82 23.18 8.17
C VAL A 151 13.93 21.98 8.51
N TRP A 152 12.77 21.92 7.86
CA TRP A 152 11.80 20.83 7.94
C TRP A 152 11.68 20.14 6.59
N VAL A 153 11.81 18.82 6.57
CA VAL A 153 11.85 18.03 5.34
C VAL A 153 10.75 16.98 5.35
N VAL A 154 10.16 16.76 4.17
CA VAL A 154 9.36 15.58 3.87
C VAL A 154 9.71 15.10 2.47
N ASP A 155 10.04 13.82 2.37
CA ASP A 155 10.31 13.16 1.10
C ASP A 155 9.09 12.36 0.68
N VAL A 156 8.60 12.63 -0.54
CA VAL A 156 7.52 11.84 -1.14
C VAL A 156 8.15 10.84 -2.09
N SER A 157 7.99 9.55 -1.78
CA SER A 157 8.66 8.46 -2.49
C SER A 157 8.03 8.19 -3.86
N PRO A 158 8.83 7.97 -4.93
CA PRO A 158 8.33 7.47 -6.20
C PRO A 158 7.79 6.04 -6.10
N VAL A 159 8.10 5.29 -5.02
CA VAL A 159 7.59 3.93 -4.80
C VAL A 159 6.10 3.94 -4.49
N THR A 160 5.64 4.92 -3.70
CA THR A 160 4.25 5.00 -3.24
C THR A 160 3.43 6.06 -3.98
N THR A 161 4.05 6.90 -4.80
CA THR A 161 3.37 8.02 -5.46
C THR A 161 3.82 8.14 -6.91
N SER A 162 2.87 8.20 -7.83
CA SER A 162 3.14 8.40 -9.25
C SER A 162 3.77 9.77 -9.52
N THR A 163 4.74 9.80 -10.44
CA THR A 163 5.38 11.03 -10.92
C THR A 163 4.45 11.90 -11.78
N SER A 164 3.31 11.35 -12.22
CA SER A 164 2.27 12.09 -12.95
C SER A 164 1.36 12.89 -12.02
N ILE A 165 1.49 12.72 -10.70
CA ILE A 165 0.74 13.50 -9.71
C ILE A 165 1.50 14.80 -9.45
N ILE A 166 0.79 15.90 -9.62
CA ILE A 166 1.30 17.26 -9.46
C ILE A 166 0.51 18.01 -8.39
N VAL A 167 1.15 19.02 -7.81
CA VAL A 167 0.56 19.91 -6.80
C VAL A 167 0.08 21.19 -7.48
N ASN A 168 -1.23 21.43 -7.41
CA ASN A 168 -1.86 22.64 -7.93
C ASN A 168 -1.79 23.78 -6.91
N LEU A 169 -2.19 23.49 -5.66
CA LEU A 169 -2.25 24.48 -4.58
C LEU A 169 -1.51 23.97 -3.35
N ILE A 170 -0.94 24.87 -2.57
CA ILE A 170 -0.32 24.59 -1.28
C ILE A 170 -0.67 25.68 -0.26
N LYS A 171 -0.87 25.26 0.99
CA LYS A 171 -0.92 26.13 2.18
C LYS A 171 -0.37 25.42 3.39
N THR A 172 0.01 26.15 4.42
CA THR A 172 0.26 25.57 5.75
C THR A 172 -1.06 25.33 6.50
N LEU A 173 -1.09 24.32 7.36
CA LEU A 173 -2.19 24.08 8.30
C LEU A 173 -1.65 23.81 9.72
N PRO A 174 -2.48 23.99 10.76
CA PRO A 174 -2.11 23.57 12.11
C PRO A 174 -1.92 22.05 12.17
N CYS A 175 -0.77 21.60 12.66
CA CYS A 175 -0.56 20.19 12.95
C CYS A 175 -1.44 19.70 14.12
N THR A 176 -1.55 18.38 14.28
CA THR A 176 -2.31 17.76 15.38
C THR A 176 -1.78 18.09 16.76
N ASP A 177 -0.48 18.41 16.87
CA ASP A 177 0.17 18.89 18.10
C ASP A 177 -0.03 20.40 18.36
N GLY A 178 -0.87 21.05 17.54
CA GLY A 178 -1.16 22.49 17.60
C GLY A 178 -0.04 23.37 17.04
N SER A 179 1.03 22.78 16.48
CA SER A 179 2.11 23.54 15.87
C SER A 179 1.64 24.19 14.57
N PHE A 180 1.99 25.47 14.40
CA PHE A 180 1.55 26.27 13.26
C PHE A 180 2.50 27.43 13.01
N TRP A 181 2.74 27.71 11.74
CA TRP A 181 3.47 28.88 11.28
C TRP A 181 2.98 29.27 9.90
N ASN A 182 2.72 30.55 9.67
CA ASN A 182 2.03 31.00 8.46
C ASN A 182 2.96 31.61 7.40
N LYS A 183 4.28 31.51 7.55
CA LYS A 183 5.24 32.06 6.59
C LYS A 183 6.44 31.14 6.40
N TRP A 184 6.46 30.43 5.29
CA TRP A 184 7.52 29.50 4.94
C TRP A 184 8.14 29.84 3.60
N SER A 185 9.46 29.66 3.51
CA SER A 185 10.17 29.47 2.24
C SER A 185 10.17 27.97 1.96
N LEU A 186 9.65 27.57 0.81
CA LEU A 186 9.72 26.21 0.30
C LEU A 186 10.79 26.13 -0.79
N LYS A 187 11.63 25.09 -0.68
CA LYS A 187 12.51 24.59 -1.74
C LYS A 187 12.08 23.16 -2.05
N LYS A 188 11.54 22.96 -3.25
CA LYS A 188 11.18 21.64 -3.79
C LYS A 188 12.30 21.13 -4.68
N THR A 189 12.77 19.92 -4.43
CA THR A 189 13.73 19.22 -5.31
C THR A 189 13.04 18.00 -5.93
N ASP A 190 13.06 17.92 -7.25
CA ASP A 190 12.48 16.83 -8.03
C ASP A 190 13.47 15.67 -8.19
N LEU A 191 13.02 14.53 -8.71
CA LEU A 191 13.86 13.33 -8.89
C LEU A 191 15.03 13.56 -9.86
N ASP A 192 14.87 14.48 -10.81
CA ASP A 192 15.90 14.89 -11.77
C ASP A 192 16.81 16.00 -11.21
N SER A 193 16.68 16.32 -9.92
CA SER A 193 17.38 17.41 -9.22
C SER A 193 16.96 18.82 -9.66
N THR A 194 15.86 18.97 -10.41
CA THR A 194 15.27 20.28 -10.68
C THR A 194 14.77 20.89 -9.37
N VAL A 195 15.06 22.18 -9.15
CA VAL A 195 14.72 22.88 -7.91
C VAL A 195 13.73 24.01 -8.19
N THR A 196 12.64 24.04 -7.42
CA THR A 196 11.63 25.12 -7.45
C THR A 196 11.53 25.78 -6.07
N PHE A 197 11.41 27.12 -6.06
CA PHE A 197 11.22 27.89 -4.84
C PHE A 197 9.84 28.54 -4.81
N LEU A 198 9.19 28.48 -3.66
CA LEU A 198 7.85 29.04 -3.43
C LEU A 198 7.75 29.62 -2.03
N ASP A 199 6.86 30.59 -1.86
CA ASP A 199 6.45 31.05 -0.53
C ASP A 199 5.14 30.38 -0.16
N VAL A 200 5.07 29.82 1.05
CA VAL A 200 3.88 29.11 1.54
C VAL A 200 3.34 29.86 2.75
N THR A 201 2.05 30.20 2.67
CA THR A 201 1.31 30.87 3.75
C THR A 201 0.10 30.05 4.19
N ASP A 202 -0.71 30.59 5.08
CA ASP A 202 -2.02 30.04 5.48
C ASP A 202 -3.12 30.25 4.43
N ILE A 203 -2.81 30.97 3.35
CA ILE A 203 -3.68 31.16 2.20
C ILE A 203 -3.21 30.24 1.07
N GLU A 204 -4.17 29.65 0.37
CA GLU A 204 -3.89 28.81 -0.81
C GLU A 204 -3.10 29.58 -1.85
N THR A 205 -1.94 29.06 -2.18
CA THR A 205 -1.02 29.62 -3.16
C THR A 205 -0.82 28.59 -4.27
N SER A 206 -0.74 29.06 -5.52
CA SER A 206 -0.37 28.20 -6.65
C SER A 206 0.99 27.56 -6.39
N ALA A 207 1.07 26.24 -6.54
CA ALA A 207 2.32 25.49 -6.54
C ALA A 207 2.88 25.30 -7.96
N ASN A 208 2.26 25.92 -8.98
CA ASN A 208 2.70 25.89 -10.37
C ASN A 208 2.80 24.48 -10.97
N ASP A 209 1.91 23.58 -10.57
CA ASP A 209 1.81 22.22 -11.11
C ASP A 209 3.13 21.43 -11.02
N ILE A 210 3.91 21.66 -9.95
CA ILE A 210 5.15 20.92 -9.68
C ILE A 210 4.85 19.46 -9.29
N PRO A 211 5.74 18.50 -9.61
CA PRO A 211 5.59 17.10 -9.20
C PRO A 211 5.46 16.95 -7.69
N LEU A 212 4.55 16.07 -7.25
CA LEU A 212 4.38 15.75 -5.83
C LEU A 212 5.60 14.98 -5.28
N VAL A 213 6.13 14.05 -6.08
CA VAL A 213 7.28 13.21 -5.74
C VAL A 213 8.56 14.03 -5.59
N GLY A 214 9.40 13.70 -4.62
CA GLY A 214 10.70 14.32 -4.36
C GLY A 214 10.79 14.94 -2.96
N SER A 215 11.80 15.79 -2.75
CA SER A 215 12.13 16.35 -1.44
C SER A 215 11.56 17.75 -1.25
N TRP A 216 10.74 17.93 -0.23
CA TRP A 216 10.13 19.21 0.14
C TRP A 216 10.82 19.77 1.38
N GLU A 217 11.54 20.87 1.21
CA GLU A 217 12.31 21.52 2.27
C GLU A 217 11.67 22.87 2.64
N PHE A 218 11.28 23.02 3.91
CA PHE A 218 10.60 24.20 4.42
C PHE A 218 11.46 24.93 5.46
N THR A 219 11.62 26.23 5.28
CA THR A 219 12.34 27.13 6.19
C THR A 219 11.42 28.24 6.67
N PRO A 220 11.26 28.46 7.99
CA PRO A 220 10.40 29.52 8.51
C PRO A 220 10.98 30.89 8.16
N LYS A 221 10.13 31.80 7.69
CA LYS A 221 10.50 33.21 7.46
C LYS A 221 10.16 34.08 8.65
N ASP A 222 10.92 35.17 8.82
CA ASP A 222 10.67 36.27 9.75
C ASP A 222 10.61 35.92 11.25
N ALA A 223 10.84 34.66 11.66
CA ALA A 223 11.05 34.27 13.06
C ALA A 223 11.62 32.85 13.18
N THR A 224 11.84 32.41 14.42
CA THR A 224 12.27 31.04 14.73
C THR A 224 11.08 30.16 15.08
N TYR A 225 10.86 29.11 14.30
CA TYR A 225 9.87 28.08 14.57
C TYR A 225 10.44 27.01 15.51
N GLN A 226 9.73 26.71 16.61
CA GLN A 226 10.27 25.93 17.75
C GLN A 226 9.75 24.49 17.82
N LYS A 227 9.06 24.01 16.79
CA LYS A 227 8.39 22.70 16.80
C LYS A 227 9.06 21.76 15.83
N GLU A 228 9.12 20.48 16.16
CA GLU A 228 9.78 19.45 15.32
C GLU A 228 8.95 19.04 14.10
N THR A 229 7.69 19.46 14.05
CA THR A 229 6.75 19.13 12.97
C THR A 229 6.19 20.40 12.35
N ALA A 230 6.02 20.39 11.03
CA ALA A 230 5.27 21.40 10.28
C ALA A 230 4.34 20.69 9.30
N CYS A 231 3.12 21.22 9.13
CA CYS A 231 2.08 20.57 8.33
C CYS A 231 1.62 21.47 7.19
N PHE A 232 1.44 20.85 6.02
CA PHE A 232 1.07 21.53 4.80
C PHE A 232 -0.03 20.74 4.11
N SER A 233 -0.98 21.47 3.53
CA SER A 233 -2.06 20.90 2.73
C SER A 233 -1.71 21.20 1.29
N VAL A 234 -1.63 20.15 0.48
CA VAL A 234 -1.42 20.25 -0.95
C VAL A 234 -2.67 19.76 -1.66
N THR A 235 -3.14 20.53 -2.64
CA THR A 235 -4.20 20.07 -3.55
C THR A 235 -3.55 19.44 -4.76
N ILE A 236 -3.83 18.16 -4.98
CA ILE A 236 -3.18 17.34 -5.99
C ILE A 236 -4.12 17.09 -7.17
N LYS A 237 -3.51 16.90 -8.34
CA LYS A 237 -4.19 16.46 -9.56
C LYS A 237 -3.24 15.65 -10.41
N CYS A 238 -3.78 14.97 -11.40
CA CYS A 238 -2.98 14.32 -12.43
C CYS A 238 -2.56 15.33 -13.50
N THR A 239 -1.37 15.12 -14.07
CA THR A 239 -1.00 15.78 -15.32
C THR A 239 -2.03 15.39 -16.39
N GLU A 240 -2.48 16.38 -17.16
CA GLU A 240 -3.38 16.13 -18.28
C GLU A 240 -2.62 15.30 -19.32
N VAL A 241 -2.85 13.98 -19.34
CA VAL A 241 -2.48 13.15 -20.47
C VAL A 241 -3.48 13.51 -21.56
N TYR A 242 -3.16 14.50 -22.40
CA TYR A 242 -3.95 14.73 -23.62
C TYR A 242 -4.08 13.37 -24.32
N PRO A 243 -5.30 12.78 -24.44
CA PRO A 243 -5.43 11.58 -25.23
C PRO A 243 -4.97 11.97 -26.64
N THR A 244 -4.04 11.19 -27.18
CA THR A 244 -3.69 11.30 -28.60
C THR A 244 -5.01 11.27 -29.35
N PRO A 245 -5.36 12.28 -30.17
CA PRO A 245 -6.67 12.33 -30.81
C PRO A 245 -6.86 11.02 -31.55
N THR A 246 -7.93 10.30 -31.20
CA THR A 246 -8.36 9.12 -31.94
C THR A 246 -8.36 9.50 -33.42
N PRO A 247 -7.61 8.82 -34.30
CA PRO A 247 -7.61 9.15 -35.72
C PRO A 247 -9.07 9.13 -36.18
N SER A 248 -9.55 10.27 -36.69
CA SER A 248 -10.92 10.37 -37.18
C SER A 248 -11.16 9.24 -38.19
N PRO A 249 -12.27 8.49 -38.08
CA PRO A 249 -12.59 7.50 -39.08
C PRO A 249 -12.62 8.19 -40.45
N LEU A 250 -11.87 7.63 -41.40
CA LEU A 250 -11.87 8.11 -42.77
C LEU A 250 -13.32 8.21 -43.25
N PRO A 251 -13.73 9.32 -43.89
CA PRO A 251 -15.08 9.44 -44.43
C PRO A 251 -15.35 8.26 -45.37
N PRO A 252 -16.58 7.72 -45.38
CA PRO A 252 -16.92 6.61 -46.27
C PRO A 252 -16.61 6.99 -47.71
N TYR A 253 -15.85 6.13 -48.38
CA TYR A 253 -15.48 6.28 -49.79
C TYR A 253 -16.76 6.45 -50.62
N SER A 254 -17.00 7.66 -51.13
CA SER A 254 -18.10 7.91 -52.04
C SER A 254 -17.73 7.32 -53.40
N PRO A 255 -18.50 6.37 -53.96
CA PRO A 255 -18.23 5.86 -55.28
C PRO A 255 -18.34 7.00 -56.31
N PRO A 256 -17.49 7.00 -57.36
CA PRO A 256 -17.56 8.02 -58.40
C PRO A 256 -18.93 8.00 -59.11
N PRO A 257 -19.43 9.15 -59.58
CA PRO A 257 -20.71 9.23 -60.28
C PRO A 257 -20.69 8.33 -61.52
N PRO A 258 -21.82 7.68 -61.86
CA PRO A 258 -21.91 6.91 -63.09
C PRO A 258 -21.65 7.84 -64.28
N THR A 259 -20.65 7.47 -65.08
CA THR A 259 -20.35 8.12 -66.35
C THR A 259 -21.48 7.76 -67.31
N HIS A 260 -22.32 8.73 -67.66
CA HIS A 260 -23.20 8.61 -68.81
C HIS A 260 -22.38 8.81 -70.07
N GLN A 261 -22.00 7.70 -70.73
CA GLN A 261 -21.93 7.54 -72.19
C GLN A 261 -21.48 6.11 -72.55
#